data_AF-A0A3Q3FB25-F1
#
_entry.id   AF-A0A3Q3FB25-F1
#
_cell.length_a   1.000
_cell.length_b   1.000
_cell.length_c   1.000
_cell.angle_alpha   90.00
_cell.angle_beta   90.00
_cell.angle_gamma   90.00
#
_symmetry.space_group_name_H-M   'P 1'
#
loop_
_entity.id
_entity.type
_entity.pdbx_description
1 polymer ?
#
loop_
_entity_poly.entity_id
_entity_poly.type
_entity_poly.pdbx_seq_one_letter_code
_entity_poly.pdbx_strand_id
1 'polypeptide(L)'
;SPRSSSPLSGSGNLPIMCERCREVCRGEVVRVKNTHFHVHCFTCHVCSCDLVHSGFFHHSGEYICTEDYQRLYGTQCDSCEQYITGEVVSALGRTYHPHCFHKITNLLLFIQLFILLSVCSQKSIPDWRQSDLLWEKVRMSAVLALSETRQAC
;
A
#
# COMPACT_ATOMS: atom_id res chain seq x y z
N SER A 1 57.23 -21.22 12.97
CA SER A 1 55.97 -21.79 13.47
C SER A 1 54.80 -21.21 12.69
N PRO A 2 53.96 -22.03 12.07
CA PRO A 2 52.54 -21.70 11.97
C PRO A 2 51.70 -22.87 12.49
N ARG A 3 50.93 -22.65 13.55
CA ARG A 3 49.82 -23.53 13.93
C ARG A 3 48.60 -23.04 13.18
N SER A 4 48.36 -23.59 12.00
CA SER A 4 47.06 -23.55 11.34
C SER A 4 46.22 -24.67 11.94
N SER A 5 45.43 -24.35 12.96
CA SER A 5 44.40 -25.25 13.50
C SER A 5 43.21 -25.27 12.55
N SER A 6 43.18 -26.24 11.64
CA SER A 6 41.98 -26.62 10.90
C SER A 6 40.99 -27.31 11.86
N PRO A 7 39.70 -26.93 11.91
CA PRO A 7 38.72 -27.73 12.63
C PRO A 7 38.29 -28.94 11.79
N LEU A 8 38.21 -30.07 12.48
CA LEU A 8 37.76 -31.37 11.99
C LEU A 8 36.32 -31.33 11.47
N SER A 9 36.10 -31.97 10.33
CA SER A 9 34.80 -32.28 9.75
C SER A 9 34.07 -33.33 10.60
N GLY A 10 32.91 -32.98 11.14
CA GLY A 10 31.92 -33.91 11.69
C GLY A 10 30.63 -33.83 10.87
N SER A 11 30.25 -34.93 10.21
CA SER A 11 28.94 -35.05 9.56
C SER A 11 27.83 -34.96 10.61
N GLY A 12 26.89 -34.03 10.43
CA GLY A 12 25.58 -34.13 11.09
C GLY A 12 24.86 -32.85 11.53
N ASN A 13 25.31 -31.64 11.17
CA ASN A 13 24.49 -30.42 11.09
C ASN A 13 25.40 -29.27 10.62
N LEU A 14 25.06 -28.61 9.51
CA LEU A 14 25.76 -27.37 9.14
C LEU A 14 25.45 -26.32 10.23
N PRO A 15 26.46 -25.59 10.74
CA PRO A 15 26.21 -24.53 11.71
C PRO A 15 25.29 -23.49 11.10
N ILE A 16 24.20 -23.18 11.79
CA ILE A 16 23.25 -22.14 11.36
C ILE A 16 23.96 -20.80 11.47
N MET A 17 24.16 -20.11 10.35
CA MET A 17 24.79 -18.79 10.32
C MET A 17 23.72 -17.71 10.30
N CYS A 18 23.93 -16.66 11.10
CA CYS A 18 23.08 -15.48 11.05
C CYS A 18 23.43 -14.64 9.83
N GLU A 19 22.45 -14.35 8.97
CA GLU A 19 22.69 -13.53 7.77
C GLU A 19 23.12 -12.09 8.11
N ARG A 20 22.63 -11.54 9.23
CA ARG A 20 22.95 -10.15 9.64
C ARG A 20 24.35 -10.00 10.24
N CYS A 21 24.69 -10.80 11.25
CA CYS A 21 25.99 -10.67 11.94
C CYS A 21 27.07 -11.64 11.44
N ARG A 22 26.71 -12.60 10.57
CA ARG A 22 27.60 -13.63 10.01
C ARG A 22 28.24 -14.56 11.06
N GLU A 23 27.69 -14.61 12.26
CA GLU A 23 28.11 -15.48 13.34
C GLU A 23 27.24 -16.74 13.43
N VAL A 24 27.80 -17.80 14.05
CA VAL A 24 27.07 -19.05 14.29
C VAL A 24 26.00 -18.83 15.34
N CYS A 25 24.74 -19.07 14.97
CA CYS A 25 23.63 -19.08 15.89
C CYS A 25 23.72 -20.26 16.86
N ARG A 26 23.74 -19.95 18.17
CA ARG A 26 23.70 -20.94 19.24
C ARG A 26 22.39 -20.76 20.02
N GLY A 27 21.48 -21.71 19.91
CA GLY A 27 20.19 -21.67 20.62
C GLY A 27 19.03 -21.25 19.72
N GLU A 28 18.22 -20.29 20.18
CA GLU A 28 16.99 -19.87 19.49
C GLU A 28 17.30 -19.05 18.24
N VAL A 29 16.68 -19.46 17.13
CA VAL A 29 16.89 -18.87 15.81
C VAL A 29 15.58 -18.53 15.14
N VAL A 30 15.56 -17.38 14.50
CA VAL A 30 14.45 -16.95 13.65
C VAL A 30 14.74 -17.41 12.23
N ARG A 31 13.87 -18.25 11.69
CA ARG A 31 13.97 -18.75 10.33
C ARG A 31 13.03 -17.96 9.43
N VAL A 32 13.59 -17.25 8.46
CA VAL A 32 12.82 -16.46 7.49
C VAL A 32 13.15 -16.94 6.09
N LYS A 33 12.16 -17.48 5.39
CA LYS A 33 12.33 -18.12 4.08
C LYS A 33 13.46 -19.17 4.13
N ASN A 34 14.60 -18.88 3.52
CA ASN A 34 15.78 -19.75 3.44
C ASN A 34 16.99 -19.19 4.21
N THR A 35 16.77 -18.20 5.07
CA THR A 35 17.79 -17.50 5.86
C THR A 35 17.51 -17.62 7.35
N HIS A 36 18.55 -17.49 8.17
CA HIS A 36 18.47 -17.62 9.61
C HIS A 36 19.03 -16.37 10.30
N PHE A 37 18.43 -16.01 11.43
CA PHE A 37 18.81 -14.85 12.23
C PHE A 37 18.78 -15.19 13.71
N HIS A 38 19.59 -14.49 14.51
CA HIS A 38 19.33 -14.43 15.95
C HIS A 38 18.02 -13.68 16.22
N VAL A 39 17.33 -14.04 17.31
CA VAL A 39 16.14 -13.33 17.81
C VAL A 39 16.38 -11.81 17.87
N HIS A 40 17.52 -11.38 18.43
CA HIS A 40 17.90 -9.97 18.52
C HIS A 40 18.50 -9.36 17.25
N CYS A 41 18.91 -10.17 16.27
CA CYS A 41 19.40 -9.67 14.99
C CYS A 41 18.25 -9.45 13.99
N PHE A 42 17.08 -10.04 14.24
CA PHE A 42 15.93 -9.89 13.38
C PHE A 42 15.13 -8.63 13.75
N THR A 43 15.69 -7.47 13.38
CA THR A 43 15.14 -6.15 13.71
C THR A 43 14.88 -5.28 12.48
N CYS A 44 13.95 -4.34 12.60
CA CYS A 44 13.59 -3.38 11.54
C CYS A 44 14.82 -2.57 11.11
N HIS A 45 15.05 -2.42 9.80
CA HIS A 45 16.14 -1.58 9.30
C HIS A 45 15.99 -0.11 9.73
N VAL A 46 14.76 0.39 9.86
CA VAL A 46 14.47 1.81 10.08
C VAL A 46 14.43 2.16 11.57
N CYS A 47 13.54 1.53 12.34
CA CYS A 47 13.40 1.80 13.78
C CYS A 47 14.14 0.82 14.71
N SER A 48 14.77 -0.23 14.17
CA SER A 48 15.47 -1.26 14.95
C SER A 48 14.60 -2.03 15.96
N CYS A 49 13.27 -2.01 15.83
CA CYS A 49 12.39 -2.82 16.68
C CYS A 49 12.48 -4.33 16.34
N ASP A 50 12.17 -5.19 17.31
CA ASP A 50 12.19 -6.64 17.14
C ASP A 50 11.05 -7.11 16.22
N LEU A 51 11.42 -7.70 15.08
CA LEU A 51 10.46 -8.19 14.07
C LEU A 51 9.92 -9.59 14.37
N VAL A 52 10.37 -10.21 15.46
CA VAL A 52 10.00 -11.59 15.83
C VAL A 52 8.52 -11.70 16.21
N HIS A 53 8.00 -10.68 16.89
CA HIS A 53 6.62 -10.64 17.36
C HIS A 53 5.72 -9.72 16.51
N SER A 54 6.31 -8.82 15.73
CA SER A 54 5.56 -7.91 14.86
C SER A 54 5.49 -8.42 13.42
N GLY A 55 4.47 -8.03 12.67
CA GLY A 55 4.46 -8.23 11.23
C GLY A 55 5.66 -7.52 10.56
N PHE A 56 6.28 -8.18 9.58
CA PHE A 56 7.41 -7.64 8.82
C PHE A 56 7.19 -7.77 7.31
N PHE A 57 7.80 -6.86 6.58
CA PHE A 57 7.88 -6.87 5.13
C PHE A 57 9.35 -6.97 4.70
N HIS A 58 9.58 -7.73 3.63
CA HIS A 58 10.91 -7.84 3.01
C HIS A 58 10.91 -7.02 1.72
N HIS A 59 11.56 -5.87 1.73
CA HIS A 59 11.59 -4.91 0.62
C HIS A 59 13.05 -4.56 0.28
N SER A 60 13.41 -4.66 -0.99
CA SER A 60 14.76 -4.32 -1.49
C SER A 60 15.94 -5.01 -0.76
N GLY A 61 15.71 -6.21 -0.21
CA GLY A 61 16.72 -6.96 0.53
C GLY A 61 16.78 -6.65 2.03
N GLU A 62 15.91 -5.77 2.53
CA GLU A 62 15.85 -5.36 3.93
C GLU A 62 14.53 -5.76 4.58
N TYR A 63 14.57 -5.94 5.90
CA TYR A 63 13.40 -6.26 6.71
C TYR A 63 12.91 -5.01 7.43
N ILE A 64 11.65 -4.65 7.20
CA ILE A 64 11.03 -3.43 7.71
C ILE A 64 9.75 -3.84 8.45
N CYS A 65 9.46 -3.21 9.58
CA CYS A 65 8.21 -3.45 10.31
C CYS A 65 7.01 -2.93 9.51
N THR A 66 5.81 -3.45 9.79
CA THR A 66 4.57 -2.99 9.15
C THR A 66 4.38 -1.47 9.23
N GLU A 67 4.72 -0.86 10.36
CA GLU A 67 4.52 0.57 10.61
C GLU A 67 5.45 1.43 9.75
N ASP A 68 6.77 1.16 9.77
CA ASP A 68 7.72 1.90 8.93
C ASP A 68 7.49 1.62 7.44
N TYR A 69 7.06 0.41 7.08
CA TYR A 69 6.70 0.10 5.71
C TYR A 69 5.53 0.96 5.23
N GLN A 70 4.48 1.11 6.06
CA GLN A 70 3.37 2.02 5.77
C GLN A 70 3.79 3.48 5.78
N ARG A 71 4.71 3.89 6.64
CA ARG A 71 5.17 5.28 6.70
C ARG A 71 6.04 5.67 5.49
N LEU A 72 6.90 4.78 5.03
CA LEU A 72 7.83 5.02 3.93
C LEU A 72 7.21 4.75 2.55
N TYR A 73 6.39 3.71 2.44
CA TYR A 73 5.84 3.22 1.17
C TYR A 73 4.31 3.18 1.15
N GLY A 74 3.65 3.51 2.26
CA GLY A 74 2.20 3.52 2.31
C GLY A 74 1.63 4.75 1.61
N THR A 75 0.50 4.52 0.95
CA THR A 75 -0.27 5.56 0.31
C THR A 75 -1.20 6.19 1.34
N GLN A 76 -1.14 7.51 1.52
CA GLN A 76 -2.04 8.21 2.42
C GLN A 76 -3.39 8.49 1.75
N CYS A 77 -4.46 8.37 2.53
CA CYS A 77 -5.78 8.79 2.10
C CYS A 77 -5.92 10.30 2.26
N ASP A 78 -6.20 10.98 1.16
CA ASP A 78 -6.35 12.43 1.13
C ASP A 78 -7.62 12.92 1.87
N SER A 79 -8.56 12.02 2.16
CA SER A 79 -9.80 12.36 2.88
C SER A 79 -9.74 12.21 4.39
N CYS A 80 -8.96 11.26 4.92
CA CYS A 80 -8.90 10.98 6.36
C CYS A 80 -7.47 11.03 6.92
N GLU A 81 -6.48 11.31 6.08
CA GLU A 81 -5.05 11.42 6.41
C GLU A 81 -4.45 10.12 7.00
N GLN A 82 -5.19 9.01 6.97
CA GLN A 82 -4.73 7.70 7.40
C GLN A 82 -4.10 6.93 6.24
N TYR A 83 -3.15 6.05 6.54
CA TYR A 83 -2.55 5.17 5.55
C TYR A 83 -3.57 4.16 5.01
N ILE A 84 -3.58 3.97 3.69
CA ILE A 84 -4.41 3.01 2.99
C ILE A 84 -3.72 1.66 3.04
N THR A 85 -4.34 0.72 3.74
CA THR A 85 -3.90 -0.68 3.80
C THR A 85 -4.76 -1.51 2.85
N GLY A 86 -4.15 -2.12 1.83
CA GLY A 86 -4.84 -3.01 0.89
C GLY A 86 -5.31 -2.29 -0.38
N GLU A 87 -6.62 -2.32 -0.64
CA GLU A 87 -7.20 -1.76 -1.87
C GLU A 87 -7.17 -0.23 -1.85
N VAL A 88 -6.70 0.37 -2.95
CA VAL A 88 -6.58 1.81 -3.13
C VAL A 88 -7.44 2.25 -4.30
N VAL A 89 -8.16 3.36 -4.10
CA VAL A 89 -8.88 4.04 -5.18
C VAL A 89 -8.14 5.34 -5.49
N SER A 90 -7.75 5.50 -6.76
CA SER A 90 -7.12 6.72 -7.24
C SER A 90 -8.11 7.51 -8.10
N ALA A 91 -8.26 8.81 -7.82
CA ALA A 91 -9.11 9.70 -8.58
C ALA A 91 -8.50 11.11 -8.61
N LEU A 92 -8.48 11.74 -9.80
CA LEU A 92 -7.96 13.11 -9.99
C LEU A 92 -6.53 13.32 -9.44
N GLY A 93 -5.67 12.30 -9.55
CA GLY A 93 -4.30 12.33 -9.03
C GLY A 93 -4.16 12.22 -7.51
N ARG A 94 -5.25 11.89 -6.80
CA ARG A 94 -5.28 11.69 -5.34
C ARG A 94 -5.74 10.28 -4.99
N THR A 95 -5.39 9.82 -3.81
CA THR A 95 -5.62 8.45 -3.33
C THR A 95 -6.55 8.43 -2.13
N TYR A 96 -7.48 7.47 -2.13
CA TYR A 96 -8.54 7.36 -1.12
C TYR A 96 -8.78 5.91 -0.72
N HIS A 97 -9.20 5.68 0.52
CA HIS A 97 -9.81 4.40 0.90
C HIS A 97 -11.10 4.19 0.08
N PRO A 98 -11.45 2.94 -0.29
CA PRO A 98 -12.70 2.64 -0.99
C PRO A 98 -13.94 3.23 -0.29
N HIS A 99 -14.00 3.11 1.04
CA HIS A 99 -15.08 3.68 1.85
C HIS A 99 -15.05 5.22 1.92
N CYS A 100 -13.87 5.84 1.94
CA CYS A 100 -13.76 7.31 1.91
C CYS A 100 -14.16 7.87 0.54
N PHE A 101 -13.80 7.18 -0.54
CA PHE A 101 -14.18 7.54 -1.90
C PHE A 101 -15.70 7.49 -2.13
N HIS A 102 -16.37 6.47 -1.56
CA HIS A 102 -17.83 6.37 -1.61
C HIS A 102 -18.53 7.58 -0.96
N LYS A 103 -18.00 8.12 0.14
CA LYS A 103 -18.58 9.31 0.78
C LYS A 103 -18.51 10.55 -0.11
N ILE A 104 -17.36 10.75 -0.78
CA ILE A 104 -17.12 11.90 -1.66
C ILE A 104 -17.99 11.83 -2.92
N THR A 105 -18.06 10.66 -3.55
CA THR A 105 -18.85 10.47 -4.79
C THR A 105 -20.35 10.45 -4.56
N ASN A 106 -20.82 9.94 -3.41
CA ASN A 106 -22.24 9.94 -3.07
C ASN A 106 -22.75 11.38 -2.84
N LEU A 107 -21.94 12.25 -2.22
CA LEU A 107 -22.27 13.67 -2.09
C LEU A 107 -22.38 14.37 -3.46
N LEU A 108 -21.54 14.03 -4.44
CA LEU A 108 -21.63 14.55 -5.80
C LEU A 108 -22.89 14.07 -6.54
N LEU A 109 -23.33 12.82 -6.32
CA LEU A 109 -24.60 12.33 -6.85
C LEU A 109 -25.80 13.06 -6.20
N PHE A 110 -25.73 13.36 -4.92
CA PHE A 110 -26.74 14.18 -4.24
C PHE A 110 -26.79 15.61 -4.80
N ILE A 111 -25.64 16.25 -5.05
CA ILE A 111 -25.57 17.58 -5.66
C ILE A 111 -26.07 17.53 -7.12
N GLN A 112 -25.71 16.51 -7.89
CA GLN A 112 -26.24 16.31 -9.25
C GLN A 112 -27.76 16.10 -9.25
N LEU A 113 -28.30 15.31 -8.32
CA LEU A 113 -29.74 15.12 -8.17
C LEU A 113 -30.44 16.42 -7.75
N PHE A 114 -29.84 17.20 -6.84
CA PHE A 114 -30.37 18.48 -6.40
C PHE A 114 -30.37 19.54 -7.51
N ILE A 115 -29.33 19.60 -8.34
CA ILE A 115 -29.29 20.48 -9.51
C ILE A 115 -30.33 20.05 -10.55
N LEU A 116 -30.48 18.75 -10.83
CA LEU A 116 -31.53 18.25 -11.74
C LEU A 116 -32.94 18.57 -11.24
N LEU A 117 -33.20 18.44 -9.94
CA LEU A 117 -34.48 18.82 -9.32
C LEU A 117 -34.71 20.34 -9.34
N SER A 118 -33.66 21.13 -9.12
CA SER A 118 -33.74 22.60 -9.15
C SER A 118 -33.96 23.14 -10.57
N VAL A 119 -33.35 22.52 -11.58
CA VAL A 119 -33.60 22.83 -13.00
C VAL A 119 -35.02 22.43 -13.43
N CYS A 120 -35.58 21.36 -12.84
CA CYS A 120 -36.98 20.95 -13.07
C CYS A 120 -37.98 21.97 -12.50
N SER A 121 -37.66 22.64 -11.38
CA SER A 121 -38.52 23.65 -10.76
C SER A 121 -38.54 25.00 -11.49
N GLN A 122 -37.67 25.21 -12.50
CA GLN A 122 -37.46 26.54 -13.08
C GLN A 122 -37.88 26.68 -14.55
N LYS A 123 -38.65 25.76 -15.14
CA LYS A 123 -39.05 25.93 -16.55
C LYS A 123 -40.50 25.55 -16.87
N SER A 124 -41.40 26.50 -16.60
CA SER A 124 -42.28 26.97 -17.68
C SER A 124 -41.41 27.78 -18.66
N ILE A 125 -41.22 27.29 -19.89
CA ILE A 125 -40.89 27.98 -21.17
C ILE A 125 -40.25 26.96 -22.13
N PRO A 126 -40.73 26.86 -23.39
CA PRO A 126 -40.33 25.82 -24.36
C PRO A 126 -38.98 26.08 -25.03
N ASP A 127 -38.49 25.05 -25.72
CA ASP A 127 -37.38 25.01 -26.71
C ASP A 127 -36.08 24.34 -26.23
N TRP A 128 -35.91 23.07 -26.63
CA TRP A 128 -34.85 22.15 -26.22
C TRP A 128 -33.96 21.73 -27.41
N ARG A 129 -33.42 22.71 -28.17
CA ARG A 129 -32.56 22.42 -29.34
C ARG A 129 -31.11 22.89 -29.23
N GLN A 130 -30.59 23.10 -28.01
CA GLN A 130 -29.18 23.52 -27.82
C GLN A 130 -28.46 22.95 -26.58
N SER A 131 -29.10 22.09 -25.78
CA SER A 131 -28.51 21.55 -24.54
C SER A 131 -27.75 20.22 -24.70
N ASP A 132 -27.78 19.59 -25.88
CA ASP A 132 -27.20 18.25 -26.06
C ASP A 132 -25.66 18.26 -26.24
N LEU A 133 -25.05 19.37 -26.70
CA LEU A 133 -23.59 19.41 -26.95
C LEU A 133 -22.72 19.64 -25.71
N LEU A 134 -23.29 20.08 -24.57
CA LEU A 134 -22.55 20.27 -23.32
C LEU A 134 -22.65 19.04 -22.40
N TRP A 135 -23.75 18.30 -22.47
CA TRP A 135 -23.93 17.06 -21.71
C TRP A 135 -23.06 15.91 -22.22
N GLU A 136 -22.80 15.81 -23.53
CA GLU A 136 -21.85 14.81 -24.04
C GLU A 136 -20.40 15.13 -23.65
N LYS A 137 -20.00 16.41 -23.56
CA LYS A 137 -18.65 16.77 -23.09
C LYS A 137 -18.45 16.47 -21.61
N VAL A 138 -19.44 16.75 -20.76
CA VAL A 138 -19.38 16.43 -19.33
C VAL A 138 -19.43 14.91 -19.09
N ARG A 139 -20.26 14.19 -19.86
CA ARG A 139 -20.36 12.72 -19.80
C ARG A 139 -19.07 12.03 -20.26
N MET A 140 -18.40 12.56 -21.29
CA MET A 140 -17.13 12.01 -21.77
C MET A 140 -15.96 12.30 -20.81
N SER A 141 -15.93 13.45 -20.14
CA SER A 141 -14.91 13.73 -19.10
C SER A 141 -15.04 12.81 -17.89
N ALA A 142 -16.26 12.44 -17.49
CA ALA A 142 -16.50 11.51 -16.39
C ALA A 142 -16.17 10.04 -16.75
N VAL A 143 -16.42 9.63 -18.01
CA VAL A 143 -16.10 8.28 -18.48
C VAL A 143 -14.59 8.11 -18.72
N LEU A 144 -13.88 9.14 -19.22
CA LEU A 144 -12.42 9.09 -19.37
C LEU A 144 -11.71 8.98 -18.02
N ALA A 145 -12.17 9.73 -17.01
CA ALA A 145 -11.63 9.67 -15.64
C ALA A 145 -11.89 8.31 -14.94
N LEU A 146 -12.88 7.54 -15.38
CA LEU A 146 -13.15 6.19 -14.88
C LEU A 146 -12.52 5.10 -15.76
N SER A 147 -12.25 5.34 -17.05
CA SER A 147 -11.62 4.35 -17.94
C SER A 147 -10.12 4.16 -17.69
N GLU A 148 -9.45 5.14 -17.08
CA GLU A 148 -8.04 5.01 -16.66
C GLU A 148 -7.86 4.09 -15.44
N THR A 149 -8.95 3.66 -14.80
CA THR A 149 -8.90 2.76 -13.62
C THR A 149 -8.74 1.27 -13.94
N ARG A 150 -8.53 0.89 -15.22
CA ARG A 150 -8.30 -0.52 -15.63
C ARG A 150 -6.91 -0.83 -16.20
N GLN A 151 -5.97 0.11 -16.17
CA GLN A 151 -4.59 -0.15 -16.58
C GLN A 151 -3.60 0.22 -15.47
N ALA A 152 -3.53 -0.66 -14.49
CA ALA A 152 -2.33 -0.87 -13.69
C ALA A 152 -2.25 -2.37 -13.39
N CYS A 153 -1.88 -3.15 -14.43
CA CYS A 153 -1.19 -4.43 -14.23
C CYS A 153 0.30 -4.14 -14.07
#